data_AF-A0AAQ3Y8A2-F1
#
_entry.id   AF-A0AAQ3Y8A2-F1
#
_cell.length_a   1.000
_cell.length_b   1.000
_cell.length_c   1.000
_cell.angle_alpha   90.00
_cell.angle_beta   90.00
_cell.angle_gamma   90.00
#
_symmetry.space_group_name_H-M   'P 1'
#
loop_
_entity.id
_entity.type
_entity.pdbx_description
1 polymer ?
#
loop_
_entity_poly.entity_id
_entity_poly.type
_entity_poly.pdbx_seq_one_letter_code
_entity_poly.pdbx_strand_id
1 'polypeptide(L)'
;MDKEEELKLEYLKELRIYEEKEDQLAWNKTKVFQEIDDYIKETEYWAGKLPFGREAISEAYHHFQNESLELEDQFNQERKKIIHEMDELEQNYRTELRNLEN
;
A
#
# COMPACT_ATOMS: atom_id res chain seq x y z
N MET A 1 -29.12 17.88 -15.86
CA MET A 1 -28.71 17.33 -14.56
C MET A 1 -28.51 18.53 -13.65
N ASP A 2 -28.80 18.42 -12.36
CA ASP A 2 -28.57 19.54 -11.43
C ASP A 2 -27.05 19.69 -11.20
N LYS A 3 -26.56 20.91 -10.99
CA LYS A 3 -25.12 21.16 -10.78
C LYS A 3 -24.60 20.48 -9.52
N GLU A 4 -25.44 20.38 -8.49
CA GLU A 4 -25.13 19.62 -7.28
C GLU A 4 -24.95 18.13 -7.58
N GLU A 5 -25.83 17.56 -8.40
CA GLU A 5 -25.77 16.15 -8.79
C GLU A 5 -24.54 15.86 -9.67
N GLU A 6 -24.18 16.77 -10.58
CA GLU A 6 -22.95 16.68 -11.38
C GLU A 6 -21.69 16.69 -10.48
N LEU A 7 -21.65 17.60 -9.50
CA LEU A 7 -20.54 17.70 -8.55
C LEU A 7 -20.39 16.44 -7.69
N LYS A 8 -21.50 15.91 -7.19
CA LYS A 8 -21.51 14.66 -6.41
C LYS A 8 -21.04 13.47 -7.23
N LEU A 9 -21.46 13.37 -8.49
CA LEU A 9 -21.04 12.28 -9.37
C LEU A 9 -19.53 12.32 -9.66
N GLU A 10 -18.95 13.50 -9.89
CA GLU A 10 -17.51 13.61 -10.09
C GLU A 10 -16.74 13.28 -8.80
N TYR A 11 -17.18 13.79 -7.64
CA TYR A 11 -16.60 13.42 -6.34
C TYR A 11 -16.59 11.90 -6.12
N LEU A 12 -17.72 11.22 -6.33
CA LEU A 12 -17.82 9.77 -6.13
C LEU A 12 -16.92 8.99 -7.10
N LYS A 13 -16.79 9.48 -8.33
CA LYS A 13 -15.93 8.87 -9.35
C LYS A 13 -14.46 9.01 -8.97
N GLU A 14 -14.03 10.18 -8.50
CA GLU A 14 -12.66 10.40 -8.03
C GLU A 14 -12.37 9.62 -6.75
N LEU A 15 -13.31 9.61 -5.78
CA LEU A 15 -13.18 8.83 -4.55
C LEU A 15 -12.93 7.35 -4.83
N ARG A 16 -13.68 6.78 -5.79
CA ARG A 16 -13.52 5.39 -6.21
C ARG A 16 -12.13 5.07 -6.75
N ILE A 17 -11.47 6.01 -7.43
CA ILE A 17 -10.10 5.82 -7.92
C ILE A 17 -9.13 5.67 -6.74
N TYR A 18 -9.35 6.42 -5.66
CA TYR A 18 -8.52 6.31 -4.46
C TYR A 18 -8.77 5.01 -3.69
N GLU A 19 -10.03 4.58 -3.57
CA GLU A 19 -10.38 3.27 -3.01
C GLU A 19 -9.71 2.13 -3.79
N GLU A 20 -9.76 2.17 -5.12
CA GLU A 20 -9.08 1.19 -5.99
C GLU A 20 -7.56 1.20 -5.81
N LYS A 21 -6.94 2.37 -5.58
CA LYS A 21 -5.52 2.49 -5.26
C LYS A 21 -5.18 1.87 -3.90
N GLU A 22 -6.01 2.09 -2.87
CA GLU A 22 -5.78 1.48 -1.54
C GLU A 22 -5.88 -0.06 -1.62
N ASP A 23 -6.89 -0.57 -2.33
CA ASP A 23 -7.05 -2.01 -2.56
C ASP A 23 -5.85 -2.59 -3.33
N GLN A 24 -5.39 -1.91 -4.38
CA GLN A 24 -4.22 -2.33 -5.13
C GLN A 24 -2.94 -2.30 -4.28
N LEU A 25 -2.78 -1.30 -3.43
CA LEU A 25 -1.66 -1.19 -2.50
C LEU A 25 -1.66 -2.36 -1.49
N ALA A 26 -2.82 -2.69 -0.93
CA ALA A 26 -2.99 -3.80 0.00
C ALA A 26 -2.71 -5.15 -0.66
N TRP A 27 -3.19 -5.35 -1.90
CA TRP A 27 -2.93 -6.55 -2.68
C TRP A 27 -1.43 -6.69 -3.01
N ASN A 28 -0.79 -5.61 -3.45
CA ASN A 28 0.64 -5.57 -3.74
C ASN A 28 1.47 -5.90 -2.48
N LYS A 29 1.14 -5.31 -1.33
CA LYS A 29 1.80 -5.63 -0.05
C LYS A 29 1.70 -7.12 0.24
N THR A 30 0.49 -7.68 0.17
CA THR A 30 0.27 -9.11 0.43
C THR A 30 1.12 -9.99 -0.46
N LYS A 31 1.15 -9.70 -1.77
CA LYS A 31 1.91 -10.50 -2.74
C LYS A 31 3.42 -10.43 -2.48
N VAL A 32 3.96 -9.23 -2.28
CA VAL A 32 5.41 -9.03 -2.04
C VAL A 32 5.86 -9.75 -0.77
N PHE A 33 5.11 -9.61 0.33
CA PHE A 33 5.48 -10.28 1.59
C PHE A 33 5.34 -11.80 1.51
N GLN A 34 4.36 -12.31 0.74
CA GLN A 34 4.27 -13.74 0.46
C GLN A 34 5.48 -14.27 -0.31
N GLU A 35 5.95 -13.52 -1.32
CA GLU A 35 7.15 -13.89 -2.10
C GLU A 35 8.42 -13.90 -1.22
N ILE A 36 8.54 -12.95 -0.29
CA ILE A 36 9.63 -12.91 0.70
C ILE A 36 9.56 -14.13 1.64
N ASP A 37 8.39 -14.43 2.19
CA ASP A 37 8.18 -15.58 3.08
C ASP A 37 8.52 -16.90 2.38
N ASP A 38 8.15 -17.04 1.11
CA ASP A 38 8.44 -18.24 0.33
C ASP A 38 9.94 -18.37 0.04
N TYR A 39 10.62 -17.26 -0.27
CA TYR A 39 12.07 -17.24 -0.44
C TYR A 39 12.83 -17.59 0.86
N ILE A 40 12.37 -17.07 2.00
CA ILE A 40 12.93 -17.40 3.32
C ILE A 40 12.79 -18.90 3.61
N LYS A 41 11.60 -19.48 3.41
CA LYS A 41 11.36 -20.92 3.62
C LYS A 41 12.25 -21.78 2.73
N GLU A 42 12.41 -21.40 1.46
CA GLU A 42 13.31 -22.12 0.55
C GLU A 42 14.76 -22.04 1.04
N THR A 43 15.19 -20.84 1.45
CA THR A 43 16.55 -20.61 1.96
C THR A 43 16.82 -21.44 3.21
N GLU A 44 15.90 -21.45 4.18
CA GLU A 44 15.99 -22.27 5.40
C GLU A 44 16.04 -23.77 5.10
N TYR A 45 15.22 -24.23 4.14
CA TYR A 45 15.22 -25.63 3.71
C TYR A 45 16.60 -26.06 3.20
N TRP A 46 17.23 -25.27 2.33
CA TRP A 46 18.57 -25.56 1.83
C TRP A 46 19.65 -25.41 2.91
N ALA A 47 19.52 -24.45 3.82
CA ALA A 47 20.43 -24.25 4.96
C ALA A 47 20.49 -25.48 5.89
N GLY A 48 19.35 -26.11 6.14
CA GLY A 48 19.26 -27.33 6.94
C GLY A 48 19.96 -28.53 6.31
N LYS A 49 20.22 -28.49 5.00
CA LYS A 49 20.83 -29.57 4.22
C LYS A 49 22.33 -29.39 3.96
N LEU A 50 22.88 -28.18 4.11
CA LEU A 50 24.26 -27.86 3.76
C LEU A 50 25.14 -27.59 5.00
N PRO A 51 26.23 -28.36 5.23
CA PRO A 51 27.03 -28.26 6.45
C PRO A 51 27.93 -27.01 6.57
N PHE A 52 28.18 -26.27 5.49
CA PHE A 52 29.16 -25.16 5.46
C PHE A 52 28.57 -23.78 5.09
N GLY A 53 27.24 -23.61 5.11
CA GLY A 53 26.57 -22.37 4.66
C GLY A 53 25.76 -21.61 5.73
N ARG A 54 25.71 -22.10 6.97
CA ARG A 54 24.79 -21.57 8.00
C ARG A 54 25.00 -20.09 8.34
N GLU A 55 26.24 -19.62 8.41
CA GLU A 55 26.55 -18.23 8.78
C GLU A 55 26.14 -17.25 7.66
N ALA A 56 26.48 -17.56 6.40
CA ALA A 56 26.07 -16.75 5.24
C ALA A 56 24.54 -16.71 5.08
N ILE A 57 23.84 -17.80 5.42
CA ILE A 57 22.38 -17.86 5.38
C ILE A 57 21.76 -17.06 6.53
N SER A 58 22.36 -17.07 7.72
CA SER A 58 21.93 -16.24 8.85
C SER A 58 22.08 -14.74 8.55
N GLU A 59 23.17 -14.34 7.89
CA GLU A 59 23.41 -12.95 7.48
C GLU A 59 22.41 -12.51 6.40
N ALA A 60 22.16 -13.36 5.39
CA ALA A 60 21.13 -13.12 4.39
C ALA A 60 19.75 -12.94 5.03
N TYR A 61 19.38 -13.80 5.99
CA TYR A 61 18.11 -13.70 6.71
C TYR A 61 17.94 -12.36 7.45
N HIS A 62 18.97 -11.89 8.15
CA HIS A 62 18.93 -10.58 8.82
C HIS A 62 18.83 -9.42 7.82
N HIS A 63 19.48 -9.53 6.65
CA HIS A 63 19.33 -8.55 5.58
C HIS A 63 17.88 -8.47 5.09
N PHE A 64 17.24 -9.62 4.82
CA PHE A 64 15.84 -9.67 4.41
C PHE A 64 14.87 -9.12 5.46
N GLN A 65 15.13 -9.33 6.74
CA GLN A 65 14.32 -8.73 7.81
C GLN A 65 14.37 -7.21 7.77
N ASN A 66 15.55 -6.61 7.57
CA ASN A 66 15.68 -5.16 7.47
C ASN A 66 14.99 -4.61 6.21
N GLU A 67 15.20 -5.25 5.05
CA GLU A 67 14.53 -4.86 3.81
C GLU A 67 13.00 -4.98 3.92
N SER A 68 12.50 -5.99 4.64
CA SER A 68 11.07 -6.16 4.88
C SER A 68 10.48 -5.04 5.72
N LEU A 69 11.23 -4.55 6.73
CA LEU A 69 10.81 -3.40 7.54
C LEU A 69 10.80 -2.10 6.72
N GLU A 70 11.80 -1.89 5.87
CA GLU A 70 11.85 -0.74 4.96
C GLU A 70 10.69 -0.77 3.96
N LEU A 71 10.39 -1.95 3.38
CA LEU A 71 9.23 -2.14 2.51
C LEU A 71 7.92 -1.86 3.25
N GLU A 72 7.78 -2.32 4.50
CA GLU A 72 6.60 -2.05 5.30
C GLU A 72 6.41 -0.54 5.55
N ASP A 73 7.49 0.19 5.85
CA ASP A 73 7.42 1.64 5.99
C ASP A 73 7.02 2.33 4.68
N GLN A 74 7.56 1.89 3.53
CA GLN A 74 7.16 2.40 2.22
C GLN A 74 5.67 2.20 1.94
N PHE A 75 5.11 1.01 2.18
CA PHE A 75 3.67 0.75 2.05
C PHE A 75 2.85 1.65 2.98
N ASN A 76 3.32 1.88 4.22
CA ASN A 76 2.64 2.76 5.17
C ASN A 76 2.69 4.23 4.72
N GLN A 77 3.80 4.68 4.13
CA GLN A 77 3.93 6.03 3.60
C GLN A 77 2.99 6.25 2.40
N GLU A 78 2.94 5.30 1.46
CA GLU A 78 2.02 5.39 0.31
C GLU A 78 0.55 5.38 0.76
N ARG A 79 0.20 4.53 1.74
CA ARG A 79 -1.16 4.53 2.29
C ARG A 79 -1.53 5.87 2.92
N LYS A 80 -0.61 6.50 3.65
CA LYS A 80 -0.83 7.84 4.23
C LYS A 80 -1.06 8.90 3.15
N LYS A 81 -0.35 8.83 2.02
CA LYS A 81 -0.57 9.73 0.88
C LYS A 81 -1.97 9.57 0.29
N ILE A 82 -2.42 8.34 0.08
CA ILE A 82 -3.77 8.06 -0.44
C ILE A 82 -4.84 8.63 0.50
N ILE A 83 -4.73 8.38 1.81
CA ILE A 83 -5.68 8.91 2.80
C ILE A 83 -5.69 10.44 2.78
N HIS A 84 -4.51 11.07 2.70
CA HIS A 84 -4.41 12.52 2.62
C HIS A 84 -5.08 13.09 1.36
N GLU A 85 -4.86 12.47 0.20
CA GLU A 85 -5.49 12.87 -1.07
C GLU A 85 -7.02 12.69 -1.03
N MET A 86 -7.53 11.66 -0.35
CA MET A 86 -8.97 11.48 -0.12
C MET A 86 -9.56 12.57 0.78
N ASP A 87 -8.87 12.94 1.86
CA ASP A 87 -9.28 14.02 2.76
C ASP A 87 -9.33 15.38 2.01
N GLU A 88 -8.33 15.66 1.17
CA GLU A 88 -8.30 16.86 0.33
C GLU A 88 -9.45 16.87 -0.69
N LEU A 89 -9.72 15.73 -1.33
CA LEU A 89 -10.85 15.58 -2.25
C LEU A 89 -12.18 15.88 -1.54
N GLU A 90 -12.39 15.35 -0.34
CA GLU A 90 -13.61 15.62 0.44
C GLU A 90 -13.74 17.10 0.83
N GLN A 91 -12.64 17.73 1.25
CA GLN A 91 -12.64 19.16 1.59
C GLN A 91 -12.98 20.04 0.38
N ASN A 92 -12.43 19.70 -0.79
CA ASN A 92 -12.72 20.40 -2.04
C ASN A 92 -14.20 20.26 -2.43
N TYR A 93 -14.73 19.03 -2.41
CA TYR A 93 -16.15 18.77 -2.67
C TYR A 93 -17.07 19.58 -1.74
N ARG A 94 -16.80 19.58 -0.42
CA ARG A 94 -17.58 20.37 0.56
C ARG A 94 -17.49 21.87 0.30
N THR A 95 -16.32 22.36 -0.13
CA THR A 95 -16.11 23.77 -0.44
C THR A 95 -16.89 24.18 -1.69
N GLU A 96 -16.86 23.37 -2.74
CA GLU A 96 -17.61 23.62 -3.97
C GLU A 96 -19.12 23.55 -3.74
N LEU A 97 -19.60 22.58 -2.96
CA LEU A 97 -21.01 22.47 -2.60
C LEU A 97 -21.49 23.74 -1.88
N ARG A 98 -20.72 24.24 -0.92
CA ARG A 98 -21.05 25.49 -0.21
C ARG A 98 -21.07 26.70 -1.14
N ASN A 99 -20.24 26.73 -2.18
CA ASN A 99 -20.22 27.82 -3.16
C ASN A 99 -21.43 27.77 -4.11
N LEU A 100 -22.05 26.61 -4.29
CA LEU A 100 -23.31 26.47 -5.06
C LEU A 100 -24.54 26.89 -4.25
N GLU A 101 -24.48 26.77 -2.92
CA GLU A 101 -25.55 27.17 -1.99
C GLU A 101 -25.60 28.68 -1.70
N ASN A 102 -24.53 29.43 -1.98
CA ASN A 102 -24.42 30.89 -1.78
C ASN A 102 -24.58 31.67 -3.08
#